data_AF-A0A285C5A3-F1
#
_entry.id   AF-A0A285C5A3-F1
#
_cell.length_a   1.000
_cell.length_b   1.000
_cell.length_c   1.000
_cell.angle_alpha   90.00
_cell.angle_beta   90.00
_cell.angle_gamma   90.00
#
_symmetry.space_group_name_H-M   'P 1'
#
loop_
_entity.id
_entity.type
_entity.pdbx_description
1 polymer ?
#
loop_
_entity_poly.entity_id
_entity_poly.type
_entity_poly.pdbx_seq_one_letter_code
_entity_poly.pdbx_strand_id
1 'polypeptide(L)'
;MRILTATKFAAATAGAVLLATGTAHALNDDKPATTATTIAAGAAAHADDVQIDAGAPVITRDNILIHAPLHTIWKIQTDVENWPTWQPDVDVVVKDTPGRLRPGSVFRWSTEGLNITSTVKQVDHGKRLVWGGPAQGITAIHVWTFTPTADGVLVHTEESWTGDPVTANQATLQTALDNSLRNWVNNLKHQAESQVGK
;
A
#
# COMPACT_ATOMS: atom_id res chain seq x y z
N MET A 1 31.49 -30.80 11.05
CA MET A 1 30.82 -31.02 9.76
C MET A 1 29.54 -31.81 10.02
N ARG A 2 28.40 -31.12 10.11
CA ARG A 2 27.09 -31.75 10.34
C ARG A 2 26.22 -31.43 9.13
N ILE A 3 25.94 -32.47 8.36
CA ILE A 3 25.04 -32.48 7.21
C ILE A 3 23.64 -32.69 7.79
N LEU A 4 22.70 -31.80 7.50
CA LEU A 4 21.28 -32.02 7.75
C LEU A 4 20.52 -31.86 6.44
N THR A 5 19.84 -32.94 6.11
CA THR A 5 19.23 -33.33 4.86
C THR A 5 17.95 -32.53 4.57
N ALA A 6 17.76 -32.15 3.31
CA ALA A 6 16.53 -31.57 2.79
C ALA A 6 15.41 -32.62 2.72
N THR A 7 14.25 -32.31 3.31
CA THR A 7 13.04 -33.13 3.20
C THR A 7 12.18 -32.61 2.05
N LYS A 8 12.00 -33.46 1.04
CA LYS A 8 11.06 -33.30 -0.08
C LYS A 8 9.64 -33.64 0.40
N PHE A 9 8.65 -32.81 0.10
CA PHE A 9 7.24 -33.20 0.21
C PHE A 9 6.67 -33.57 -1.15
N ALA A 10 5.98 -34.71 -1.15
CA ALA A 10 5.48 -35.42 -2.30
C ALA A 10 4.20 -34.81 -2.88
N ALA A 11 4.08 -34.90 -4.20
CA ALA A 11 2.86 -34.67 -4.96
C ALA A 11 1.84 -35.80 -4.69
N ALA A 12 0.56 -35.43 -4.59
CA ALA A 12 -0.56 -36.36 -4.65
C ALA A 12 -1.50 -35.92 -5.78
N THR A 13 -1.64 -36.78 -6.79
CA THR A 13 -2.67 -36.74 -7.82
C THR A 13 -3.61 -37.92 -7.62
N ALA A 14 -4.91 -37.68 -7.63
CA ALA A 14 -5.92 -38.62 -8.12
C ALA A 14 -7.19 -37.84 -8.47
N GLY A 15 -7.65 -37.98 -9.72
CA GLY A 15 -8.83 -37.33 -10.25
C GLY A 15 -10.12 -38.12 -10.05
N ALA A 16 -11.23 -37.49 -10.41
CA ALA A 16 -12.48 -38.15 -10.79
C ALA A 16 -13.22 -37.29 -11.82
N VAL A 17 -13.55 -37.91 -12.95
CA VAL A 17 -14.43 -37.41 -14.01
C VAL A 17 -15.87 -37.75 -13.65
N LEU A 18 -16.81 -36.82 -13.84
CA LEU A 18 -18.22 -37.13 -14.06
C LEU A 18 -18.83 -36.13 -15.04
N LEU A 19 -19.27 -36.67 -16.18
CA LEU A 19 -20.05 -36.01 -17.21
C LEU A 19 -21.51 -35.94 -16.78
N ALA A 20 -22.13 -34.77 -16.89
CA ALA A 20 -23.59 -34.64 -16.91
C ALA A 20 -24.00 -33.62 -17.98
N THR A 21 -24.57 -34.14 -19.05
CA THR A 21 -25.29 -33.39 -20.09
C THR A 21 -26.67 -32.99 -19.56
N GLY A 22 -26.97 -31.69 -19.57
CA GLY A 22 -28.29 -31.15 -19.27
C GLY A 22 -28.75 -30.21 -20.39
N THR A 23 -29.92 -30.51 -20.93
CA THR A 23 -30.60 -29.87 -22.07
C THR A 23 -31.04 -28.44 -21.78
N ALA A 24 -30.86 -27.55 -22.74
CA ALA A 24 -31.45 -26.21 -22.77
C ALA A 24 -32.88 -26.25 -23.36
N HIS A 25 -33.84 -25.63 -22.67
CA HIS A 25 -35.08 -25.12 -23.24
C HIS A 25 -35.50 -23.84 -22.50
N ALA A 26 -36.01 -22.89 -23.29
CA ALA A 26 -36.21 -21.48 -23.02
C ALA A 26 -37.43 -21.15 -22.13
N LEU A 27 -37.46 -19.95 -21.54
CA LEU A 27 -38.37 -18.83 -21.91
C LEU A 27 -38.48 -17.75 -20.80
N ASN A 28 -38.56 -16.52 -21.28
CA ASN A 28 -39.20 -15.31 -20.75
C ASN A 28 -38.45 -14.31 -19.85
N ASP A 29 -38.61 -13.06 -20.30
CA ASP A 29 -38.23 -11.77 -19.77
C ASP A 29 -38.70 -11.55 -18.33
N ASP A 30 -37.84 -10.94 -17.51
CA ASP A 30 -38.22 -9.74 -16.75
C ASP A 30 -36.97 -8.99 -16.27
N LYS A 31 -36.89 -7.73 -16.70
CA LYS A 31 -35.92 -6.74 -16.23
C LYS A 31 -36.39 -6.19 -14.89
N PRO A 32 -35.49 -6.07 -13.89
CA PRO A 32 -35.47 -4.88 -13.09
C PRO A 32 -34.14 -4.14 -13.25
N ALA A 33 -34.26 -2.82 -13.28
CA ALA A 33 -33.15 -1.91 -13.32
C ALA A 33 -32.28 -2.08 -12.07
N THR A 34 -31.01 -2.41 -12.26
CA THR A 34 -29.97 -2.15 -11.28
C THR A 34 -29.01 -1.15 -11.90
N THR A 35 -29.23 0.12 -11.56
CA THR A 35 -28.25 1.18 -11.76
C THR A 35 -27.01 0.81 -10.96
N ALA A 36 -26.06 0.13 -11.61
CA ALA A 36 -24.72 -0.01 -11.09
C ALA A 36 -24.08 1.38 -11.20
N THR A 37 -24.24 2.19 -10.15
CA THR A 37 -23.42 3.37 -9.96
C THR A 37 -22.00 2.89 -9.72
N THR A 38 -21.21 2.82 -10.80
CA THR A 38 -19.77 2.78 -10.72
C THR A 38 -19.33 4.06 -10.03
N ILE A 39 -19.03 3.98 -8.73
CA ILE A 39 -18.33 5.05 -8.04
C ILE A 39 -16.92 5.00 -8.62
N ALA A 40 -16.67 5.85 -9.62
CA ALA A 40 -15.33 6.07 -10.14
C ALA A 40 -14.48 6.60 -8.99
N ALA A 41 -13.61 5.74 -8.44
CA ALA A 41 -12.50 6.18 -7.62
C ALA A 41 -11.59 7.02 -8.51
N GLY A 42 -11.68 8.33 -8.35
CA GLY A 42 -10.97 9.28 -9.19
C GLY A 42 -10.77 10.59 -8.46
N ALA A 43 -9.85 10.61 -7.49
CA ALA A 43 -9.07 11.81 -7.32
C ALA A 43 -8.18 11.90 -8.57
N ALA A 44 -8.67 12.59 -9.60
CA ALA A 44 -7.89 12.80 -10.81
C ALA A 44 -6.58 13.49 -10.42
N ALA A 45 -5.45 12.83 -10.66
CA ALA A 45 -4.14 13.43 -10.51
C ALA A 45 -4.10 14.74 -11.31
N HIS A 46 -3.64 15.82 -10.69
CA HIS A 46 -3.30 17.02 -11.44
C HIS A 46 -2.11 16.72 -12.34
N ALA A 47 -2.03 17.36 -13.50
CA ALA A 47 -0.96 17.12 -14.48
C ALA A 47 0.46 17.29 -13.90
N ASP A 48 0.58 18.04 -12.80
CA ASP A 48 1.84 18.34 -12.11
C ASP A 48 2.12 17.45 -10.89
N ASP A 49 1.21 16.52 -10.56
CA ASP A 49 1.39 15.65 -9.39
C ASP A 49 2.47 14.60 -9.63
N VAL A 50 3.37 14.45 -8.66
CA VAL A 50 4.40 13.39 -8.68
C VAL A 50 3.71 12.04 -8.59
N GLN A 51 3.91 11.19 -9.60
CA GLN A 51 3.36 9.82 -9.64
C GLN A 51 4.43 8.78 -9.29
N ILE A 52 3.97 7.57 -8.98
CA ILE A 52 4.82 6.39 -9.02
C ILE A 52 5.38 6.15 -10.43
N ASP A 53 6.45 5.37 -10.54
CA ASP A 53 6.93 4.90 -11.83
C ASP A 53 6.04 3.76 -12.34
N ALA A 54 5.20 4.05 -13.34
CA ALA A 54 4.28 3.07 -13.92
C ALA A 54 4.99 1.96 -14.69
N GLY A 55 6.27 2.13 -15.04
CA GLY A 55 7.11 1.12 -15.67
C GLY A 55 7.91 0.26 -14.69
N ALA A 56 7.77 0.50 -13.38
CA ALA A 56 8.51 -0.23 -12.37
C ALA A 56 8.15 -1.74 -12.35
N PRO A 57 9.12 -2.64 -12.18
CA PRO A 57 8.85 -4.09 -12.12
C PRO A 57 7.95 -4.51 -10.95
N VAL A 58 7.98 -3.76 -9.85
CA VAL A 58 7.16 -4.00 -8.67
C VAL A 58 6.34 -2.75 -8.39
N ILE A 59 5.01 -2.92 -8.34
CA ILE A 59 4.06 -1.86 -8.05
C ILE A 59 2.95 -2.44 -7.18
N THR A 60 2.66 -1.77 -6.07
CA THR A 60 1.53 -2.11 -5.19
C THR A 60 0.62 -0.90 -5.06
N ARG A 61 -0.68 -1.16 -4.96
CA ARG A 61 -1.70 -0.16 -4.65
C ARG A 61 -2.61 -0.70 -3.58
N ASP A 62 -2.95 0.13 -2.61
CA ASP A 62 -3.88 -0.23 -1.56
C ASP A 62 -4.78 0.95 -1.19
N ASN A 63 -5.99 0.64 -0.77
CA ASN A 63 -6.97 1.61 -0.34
C ASN A 63 -7.73 1.11 0.89
N ILE A 64 -8.03 2.02 1.80
CA ILE A 64 -8.85 1.71 2.98
C ILE A 64 -9.67 2.92 3.39
N LEU A 65 -10.93 2.68 3.79
CA LEU A 65 -11.75 3.69 4.46
C LEU A 65 -11.41 3.69 5.95
N ILE A 66 -11.02 4.85 6.48
CA ILE A 66 -10.73 5.07 7.90
C ILE A 66 -11.81 5.98 8.47
N HIS A 67 -12.53 5.51 9.49
CA HIS A 67 -13.59 6.25 10.17
C HIS A 67 -13.01 7.17 11.25
N ALA A 68 -12.14 8.08 10.83
CA ALA A 68 -11.54 9.09 11.69
C ALA A 68 -11.43 10.43 10.94
N PRO A 69 -11.36 11.57 11.66
CA PRO A 69 -11.19 12.86 11.02
C PRO A 69 -9.88 12.95 10.22
N LEU A 70 -9.92 13.66 9.08
CA LEU A 70 -8.74 13.86 8.23
C LEU A 70 -7.53 14.42 8.98
N HIS A 71 -7.74 15.38 9.88
CA HIS A 71 -6.64 15.97 10.64
C HIS A 71 -5.93 14.96 11.55
N THR A 72 -6.65 13.97 12.08
CA THR A 72 -6.08 12.89 12.90
C THR A 72 -5.23 11.96 12.05
N ILE A 73 -5.77 11.47 10.93
CA ILE A 73 -5.07 10.57 10.01
C ILE A 73 -3.82 11.24 9.45
N TRP A 74 -3.97 12.49 8.98
CA TRP A 74 -2.85 13.26 8.44
C TRP A 74 -1.74 13.49 9.47
N LYS A 75 -2.11 13.82 10.72
CA LYS A 75 -1.14 13.98 11.81
C LYS A 75 -0.39 12.68 12.07
N ILE A 76 -1.08 11.55 12.22
CA ILE A 76 -0.46 10.24 12.47
C ILE A 76 0.52 9.87 11.35
N GLN A 77 0.09 10.01 10.09
CA GLN A 77 0.92 9.62 8.95
C GLN A 77 2.13 10.54 8.75
N THR A 78 1.99 11.85 8.98
CA THR A 78 3.07 12.82 8.73
C THR A 78 4.03 13.01 9.90
N ASP A 79 3.69 12.48 11.07
CA ASP A 79 4.54 12.45 12.26
C ASP A 79 5.52 11.26 12.21
N VAL A 80 6.46 11.34 11.25
CA VAL A 80 7.35 10.22 10.89
C VAL A 80 8.17 9.69 12.06
N GLU A 81 8.56 10.57 12.99
CA GLU A 81 9.38 10.19 14.16
C GLU A 81 8.60 9.32 15.15
N ASN A 82 7.27 9.36 15.11
CA ASN A 82 6.38 8.56 15.94
C ASN A 82 5.85 7.31 15.23
N TRP A 83 6.27 7.01 13.99
CA TRP A 83 5.90 5.76 13.33
C TRP A 83 6.20 4.50 14.16
N PRO A 84 7.36 4.35 14.83
CA PRO A 84 7.65 3.15 15.64
C PRO A 84 6.65 2.88 16.77
N THR A 85 5.86 3.87 17.19
CA THR A 85 4.88 3.67 18.27
C THR A 85 3.59 2.98 17.82
N TRP A 86 3.34 2.92 16.51
CA TRP A 86 2.09 2.36 15.94
C TRP A 86 2.29 1.52 14.69
N GLN A 87 3.50 1.51 14.10
CA GLN A 87 3.93 0.60 13.05
C GLN A 87 4.89 -0.44 13.62
N PRO A 88 4.43 -1.67 13.90
CA PRO A 88 5.27 -2.71 14.51
C PRO A 88 6.51 -3.07 13.69
N ASP A 89 6.43 -2.92 12.36
CA ASP A 89 7.50 -3.28 11.44
C ASP A 89 8.48 -2.13 11.18
N VAL A 90 8.29 -0.96 11.80
CA VAL A 90 9.23 0.19 11.71
C VAL A 90 10.08 0.25 12.98
N ASP A 91 11.38 -0.04 12.87
CA ASP A 91 12.25 -0.12 14.06
C ASP A 91 12.70 1.28 14.54
N VAL A 92 13.14 2.13 13.61
CA VAL A 92 13.68 3.45 13.91
C VAL A 92 13.36 4.43 12.81
N VAL A 93 13.13 5.69 13.18
CA VAL A 93 13.04 6.81 12.26
C VAL A 93 13.86 7.96 12.82
N VAL A 94 14.66 8.59 11.96
CA VAL A 94 15.42 9.81 12.25
C VAL A 94 15.08 10.85 11.18
N LYS A 95 14.47 11.95 11.60
CA LYS A 95 14.15 13.05 10.70
C LYS A 95 15.35 13.98 10.57
N ASP A 96 16.13 13.80 9.51
CA ASP A 96 17.34 14.61 9.26
C ASP A 96 17.00 16.08 8.98
N THR A 97 15.79 16.35 8.48
CA THR A 97 15.34 17.72 8.18
C THR A 97 14.30 18.22 9.20
N PRO A 98 14.58 19.28 9.98
CA PRO A 98 13.69 19.73 11.04
C PRO A 98 12.38 20.33 10.53
N GLY A 99 11.39 20.40 11.43
CA GLY A 99 10.08 21.00 11.17
C GLY A 99 9.08 20.06 10.50
N ARG A 100 8.01 20.64 9.95
CA ARG A 100 6.97 19.92 9.20
C ARG A 100 7.53 19.39 7.87
N LEU A 101 6.96 18.29 7.39
CA LEU A 101 7.29 17.77 6.06
C LEU A 101 6.97 18.81 4.98
N ARG A 102 7.90 18.99 4.06
CA ARG A 102 7.80 19.84 2.87
C ARG A 102 8.64 19.21 1.76
N PRO A 103 8.47 19.58 0.48
CA PRO A 103 9.37 19.14 -0.58
C PRO A 103 10.84 19.34 -0.18
N GLY A 104 11.65 18.29 -0.32
CA GLY A 104 13.05 18.27 0.10
C GLY A 104 13.30 17.85 1.57
N SER A 105 12.27 17.66 2.39
CA SER A 105 12.45 17.03 3.72
C SER A 105 13.04 15.63 3.58
N VAL A 106 14.08 15.34 4.35
CA VAL A 106 14.75 14.04 4.41
C VAL A 106 14.54 13.39 5.78
N PHE A 107 14.28 12.09 5.77
CA PHE A 107 14.26 11.22 6.95
C PHE A 107 14.82 9.84 6.60
N ARG A 108 15.52 9.24 7.55
CA ARG A 108 16.10 7.90 7.45
C ARG A 108 15.38 6.97 8.41
N TRP A 109 15.09 5.77 7.96
CA TRP A 109 14.30 4.83 8.75
C TRP A 109 14.60 3.39 8.36
N SER A 110 14.27 2.45 9.25
CA SER A 110 14.33 1.03 8.95
C SER A 110 12.99 0.36 9.13
N THR A 111 12.71 -0.58 8.24
CA THR A 111 11.53 -1.43 8.29
C THR A 111 11.81 -2.75 7.59
N GLU A 112 11.35 -3.87 8.15
CA GLU A 112 11.44 -5.20 7.51
C GLU A 112 12.85 -5.55 6.97
N GLY A 113 13.91 -5.08 7.65
CA GLY A 113 15.31 -5.28 7.24
C GLY A 113 15.87 -4.30 6.19
N LEU A 114 15.03 -3.40 5.65
CA LEU A 114 15.44 -2.32 4.76
C LEU A 114 15.92 -1.11 5.57
N ASN A 115 16.99 -0.47 5.10
CA ASN A 115 17.46 0.83 5.58
C ASN A 115 17.21 1.86 4.49
N ILE A 116 16.27 2.77 4.74
CA ILE A 116 15.66 3.63 3.73
C ILE A 116 16.04 5.09 4.02
N THR A 117 16.44 5.81 2.97
CA THR A 117 16.55 7.28 3.01
C THR A 117 15.44 7.88 2.16
N SER A 118 14.39 8.38 2.81
CA SER A 118 13.24 8.99 2.14
C SER A 118 13.44 10.49 1.99
N THR A 119 13.19 11.00 0.78
CA THR A 119 13.07 12.43 0.49
C THR A 119 11.65 12.73 0.06
N VAL A 120 11.00 13.66 0.76
CA VAL A 120 9.66 14.16 0.40
C VAL A 120 9.74 14.88 -0.94
N LYS A 121 8.92 14.44 -1.90
CA LYS A 121 8.82 15.00 -3.25
C LYS A 121 7.65 15.98 -3.37
N GLN A 122 6.53 15.68 -2.71
CA GLN A 122 5.32 16.50 -2.76
C GLN A 122 4.58 16.45 -1.42
N VAL A 123 4.03 17.58 -1.00
CA VAL A 123 3.10 17.67 0.12
C VAL A 123 2.00 18.66 -0.23
N ASP A 124 0.76 18.19 -0.28
CA ASP A 124 -0.46 19.01 -0.24
C ASP A 124 -1.20 18.65 1.05
N HIS A 125 -1.30 19.60 1.97
CA HIS A 125 -1.70 19.35 3.35
C HIS A 125 -3.12 18.75 3.42
N GLY A 126 -3.22 17.55 3.99
CA GLY A 126 -4.49 16.84 4.16
C GLY A 126 -5.03 16.20 2.87
N LYS A 127 -4.24 16.19 1.79
CA LYS A 127 -4.68 15.66 0.50
C LYS A 127 -3.68 14.70 -0.10
N ARG A 128 -2.39 15.05 -0.12
CA ARG A 128 -1.38 14.28 -0.82
C ARG A 128 -0.01 14.36 -0.14
N LEU A 129 0.67 13.22 -0.05
CA LEU A 129 2.03 13.13 0.45
C LEU A 129 2.81 12.15 -0.42
N VAL A 130 3.94 12.60 -0.97
CA VAL A 130 4.81 11.76 -1.79
C VAL A 130 6.21 11.83 -1.24
N TRP A 131 6.83 10.67 -1.02
CA TRP A 131 8.26 10.57 -0.80
C TRP A 131 8.85 9.49 -1.70
N GLY A 132 10.16 9.52 -1.85
CA GLY A 132 10.89 8.49 -2.54
C GLY A 132 12.36 8.54 -2.18
N GLY A 133 13.10 7.53 -2.59
CA GLY A 133 14.52 7.47 -2.31
C GLY A 133 15.08 6.06 -2.34
N PRO A 134 16.39 5.94 -2.08
CA PRO A 134 17.09 4.67 -2.18
C PRO A 134 16.97 3.83 -0.90
N ALA A 135 16.96 2.52 -1.10
CA ALA A 135 17.12 1.49 -0.07
C ALA A 135 17.86 0.29 -0.67
N GLN A 136 19.14 0.09 -0.32
CA GLN A 136 19.88 -1.14 -0.66
C GLN A 136 19.84 -1.51 -2.17
N GLY A 137 19.94 -0.50 -3.06
CA GLY A 137 19.88 -0.68 -4.53
C GLY A 137 18.48 -0.65 -5.12
N ILE A 138 17.44 -0.54 -4.28
CA ILE A 138 16.06 -0.26 -4.67
C ILE A 138 15.86 1.25 -4.70
N THR A 139 15.18 1.78 -5.73
CA THR A 139 14.64 3.14 -5.74
C THR A 139 13.12 3.08 -5.66
N ALA A 140 12.57 3.72 -4.63
CA ALA A 140 11.13 3.75 -4.37
C ALA A 140 10.51 5.13 -4.63
N ILE A 141 9.24 5.14 -5.07
CA ILE A 141 8.34 6.30 -5.00
C ILE A 141 7.06 5.81 -4.33
N HIS A 142 6.69 6.44 -3.21
CA HIS A 142 5.52 6.10 -2.41
C HIS A 142 4.59 7.32 -2.34
N VAL A 143 3.37 7.14 -2.82
CA VAL A 143 2.34 8.16 -2.98
C VAL A 143 1.18 7.86 -2.04
N TRP A 144 0.79 8.83 -1.23
CA TRP A 144 -0.38 8.80 -0.37
C TRP A 144 -1.39 9.84 -0.81
N THR A 145 -2.65 9.47 -0.90
CA THR A 145 -3.79 10.34 -1.19
C THR A 145 -4.86 10.18 -0.13
N PHE A 146 -5.38 11.30 0.37
CA PHE A 146 -6.39 11.36 1.42
C PHE A 146 -7.62 12.05 0.87
N THR A 147 -8.72 11.30 0.74
CA THR A 147 -9.98 11.81 0.19
C THR A 147 -11.07 11.77 1.27
N PRO A 148 -11.50 12.93 1.81
CA PRO A 148 -12.63 12.98 2.73
C PRO A 148 -13.90 12.41 2.09
N THR A 149 -14.67 11.66 2.87
CA THR A 149 -15.96 11.08 2.50
C THR A 149 -17.00 11.42 3.58
N ALA A 150 -18.25 10.98 3.41
CA ALA A 150 -19.28 11.15 4.44
C ALA A 150 -18.96 10.37 5.73
N ASP A 151 -18.32 9.21 5.61
CA ASP A 151 -18.11 8.26 6.70
C ASP A 151 -16.67 8.28 7.25
N GLY A 152 -15.79 9.13 6.72
CA GLY A 152 -14.39 9.21 7.14
C GLY A 152 -13.47 9.73 6.04
N VAL A 153 -12.33 9.06 5.88
CA VAL A 153 -11.37 9.38 4.82
C VAL A 153 -10.99 8.10 4.08
N LEU A 154 -11.17 8.10 2.76
CA LEU A 154 -10.58 7.10 1.89
C LEU A 154 -9.10 7.41 1.73
N VAL A 155 -8.26 6.59 2.34
CA VAL A 155 -6.80 6.63 2.17
C VAL A 155 -6.45 5.69 1.04
N HIS A 156 -5.74 6.21 0.05
CA HIS A 156 -5.20 5.46 -1.07
C HIS A 156 -3.69 5.62 -1.07
N THR A 157 -2.97 4.51 -1.21
CA THR A 157 -1.52 4.51 -1.28
C THR A 157 -1.01 3.66 -2.44
N GLU A 158 0.08 4.10 -3.06
CA GLU A 158 0.74 3.41 -4.16
C GLU A 158 2.24 3.48 -3.97
N GLU A 159 2.93 2.40 -4.27
CA GLU A 159 4.39 2.38 -4.23
C GLU A 159 4.96 1.63 -5.43
N SER A 160 6.01 2.18 -6.05
CA SER A 160 6.76 1.57 -7.15
C SER A 160 8.22 1.39 -6.76
N TRP A 161 8.78 0.21 -7.05
CA TRP A 161 10.18 -0.13 -6.80
C TRP A 161 10.93 -0.46 -8.10
N THR A 162 12.11 0.12 -8.27
CA THR A 162 13.03 -0.16 -9.39
C THR A 162 14.42 -0.52 -8.89
N GLY A 163 15.24 -1.16 -9.72
CA GLY A 163 16.63 -1.51 -9.44
C GLY A 163 16.97 -2.98 -9.73
N ASP A 164 18.27 -3.30 -9.76
CA ASP A 164 18.76 -4.66 -10.04
C ASP A 164 18.22 -5.71 -9.05
N PRO A 165 18.17 -5.45 -7.72
CA PRO A 165 17.58 -6.40 -6.77
C PRO A 165 16.10 -6.67 -7.04
N VAL A 166 15.37 -5.64 -7.50
CA VAL A 166 13.94 -5.73 -7.85
C VAL A 166 13.75 -6.63 -9.07
N THR A 167 14.56 -6.40 -10.11
CA THR A 167 14.49 -7.20 -11.35
C THR A 167 14.89 -8.65 -11.09
N ALA A 168 15.87 -8.89 -10.23
CA ALA A 168 16.34 -10.24 -9.91
C ALA A 168 15.33 -11.07 -9.07
N ASN A 169 14.49 -10.42 -8.25
CA ASN A 169 13.60 -11.11 -7.30
C ASN A 169 12.16 -10.56 -7.31
N GLN A 170 11.66 -10.20 -8.49
CA GLN A 170 10.42 -9.45 -8.68
C GLN A 170 9.22 -10.06 -7.94
N ALA A 171 8.94 -11.36 -8.08
CA ALA A 171 7.77 -11.99 -7.46
C ALA A 171 7.80 -11.97 -5.93
N THR A 172 8.98 -12.19 -5.34
CA THR A 172 9.19 -12.12 -3.89
C THR A 172 9.01 -10.71 -3.38
N LEU A 173 9.61 -9.72 -4.06
CA LEU A 173 9.52 -8.32 -3.65
C LEU A 173 8.14 -7.71 -3.89
N GLN A 174 7.42 -8.15 -4.92
CA GLN A 174 6.01 -7.83 -5.12
C GLN A 174 5.17 -8.31 -3.93
N THR A 175 5.33 -9.57 -3.54
CA THR A 175 4.62 -10.14 -2.38
C THR A 175 4.98 -9.41 -1.09
N ALA A 176 6.25 -9.05 -0.90
CA ALA A 176 6.70 -8.27 0.25
C ALA A 176 6.05 -6.88 0.29
N LEU A 177 6.06 -6.15 -0.83
CA LEU A 177 5.47 -4.81 -0.91
C LEU A 177 3.94 -4.84 -0.72
N ASP A 178 3.26 -5.84 -1.30
CA ASP A 178 1.82 -6.04 -1.13
C ASP A 178 1.45 -6.21 0.35
N ASN A 179 2.20 -7.05 1.08
CA ASN A 179 1.98 -7.26 2.51
C ASN A 179 2.31 -6.01 3.33
N SER A 180 3.42 -5.33 3.01
CA SER A 180 3.88 -4.13 3.73
C SER A 180 2.84 -3.00 3.65
N LEU A 181 2.33 -2.69 2.45
CA LEU A 181 1.30 -1.64 2.28
C LEU A 181 -0.01 -2.02 2.94
N ARG A 182 -0.44 -3.29 2.83
CA ARG A 182 -1.65 -3.79 3.48
C ARG A 182 -1.57 -3.64 4.99
N ASN A 183 -0.45 -4.03 5.60
CA ASN A 183 -0.24 -3.89 7.03
C ASN A 183 -0.20 -2.41 7.42
N TRP A 184 0.50 -1.58 6.65
CA TRP A 184 0.60 -0.14 6.93
C TRP A 184 -0.77 0.53 7.00
N VAL A 185 -1.62 0.33 6.00
CA VAL A 185 -2.93 0.99 5.95
C VAL A 185 -3.87 0.46 7.04
N ASN A 186 -3.78 -0.83 7.39
CA ASN A 186 -4.53 -1.41 8.51
C ASN A 186 -4.08 -0.85 9.86
N ASN A 187 -2.77 -0.73 10.10
CA ASN A 187 -2.22 -0.15 11.32
C ASN A 187 -2.62 1.33 11.45
N LEU A 188 -2.55 2.09 10.33
CA LEU A 188 -2.97 3.50 10.30
C LEU A 188 -4.46 3.62 10.64
N LYS A 189 -5.30 2.75 10.09
CA LYS A 189 -6.73 2.68 10.41
C LYS A 189 -6.95 2.43 11.90
N HIS A 190 -6.36 1.38 12.45
CA HIS A 190 -6.49 1.03 13.86
C HIS A 190 -6.04 2.18 14.77
N GLN A 191 -4.88 2.77 14.47
CA GLN A 191 -4.33 3.87 15.26
C GLN A 191 -5.24 5.10 15.21
N ALA A 192 -5.72 5.49 14.03
CA ALA A 192 -6.57 6.67 13.86
C ALA A 192 -7.96 6.49 14.49
N GLU A 193 -8.60 5.33 14.29
CA GLU A 193 -9.93 5.04 14.85
C GLU A 193 -9.89 4.93 16.38
N SER A 194 -8.76 4.52 16.97
CA SER A 194 -8.59 4.48 18.43
C SER A 194 -8.49 5.87 19.11
N GLN A 195 -8.32 6.94 18.33
CA GLN A 195 -8.22 8.32 18.79
C GLN A 195 -9.55 9.07 18.65
N VAL A 196 -10.58 8.46 18.06
CA VAL A 196 -11.89 9.09 17.93
C VAL A 196 -12.54 9.23 19.31
N GLY A 197 -12.95 10.44 19.67
CA GLY A 197 -13.64 10.73 20.93
C GLY A 197 -12.75 10.91 22.16
N LYS A 198 -11.41 10.92 21.98
CA LYS A 198 -10.44 11.37 22.99
C LYS A 198 -10.09 12.84 22.78
#